data_AF-A0AAW3DCF3-F1
#
_entry.id   AF-A0AAW3DCF3-F1
#
_cell.length_a   1.000
_cell.length_b   1.000
_cell.length_c   1.000
_cell.angle_alpha   90.00
_cell.angle_beta   90.00
_cell.angle_gamma   90.00
#
_symmetry.space_group_name_H-M   'P 1'
#
loop_
_entity.id
_entity.type
_entity.pdbx_description
1 polymer ?
#
loop_
_entity_poly.entity_id
_entity_poly.type
_entity_poly.pdbx_seq_one_letter_code
_entity_poly.pdbx_strand_id
1 'polypeptide(L)'
;MKKKIFIFSVIISVVVAVSGIAYYFHYQSELEEKAAEAAAKEAEMPKPHDYCLITYLESSDNGKTWHKTNVTTGKKPMFKAQCWKKYIQILDGFSASIDKNGQWCNKIDDNKIIAHPAMYFSDQPFESKDELAPKVDTPNEALQDNKAN
;
A
#
# COMPACT_ATOMS: atom_id res chain seq x y z
N MET A 1 29.80 47.01 -34.21
CA MET A 1 28.46 46.45 -33.89
C MET A 1 28.51 45.04 -33.30
N LYS A 2 29.37 44.12 -33.79
CA LYS A 2 29.51 42.74 -33.27
C LYS A 2 29.80 42.63 -31.76
N LYS A 3 30.68 43.48 -31.20
CA LYS A 3 30.98 43.51 -29.74
C LYS A 3 29.76 43.82 -28.86
N LYS A 4 28.85 44.69 -29.31
CA LYS A 4 27.63 45.04 -28.54
C LYS A 4 26.63 43.88 -28.52
N ILE A 5 26.48 43.16 -29.63
CA ILE A 5 25.59 41.98 -29.75
C ILE A 5 26.07 40.83 -28.85
N PHE A 6 27.39 40.61 -28.77
CA PHE A 6 27.98 39.58 -27.91
C PHE A 6 27.74 39.86 -26.42
N ILE A 7 27.84 41.13 -25.99
CA ILE A 7 27.59 41.54 -24.60
C ILE A 7 26.11 41.34 -24.24
N PHE A 8 25.18 41.71 -25.11
CA PHE A 8 23.75 41.50 -24.89
C PHE A 8 23.38 40.01 -24.77
N SER A 9 23.96 39.15 -25.60
CA SER A 9 23.73 37.70 -25.53
C SER A 9 24.19 37.11 -24.19
N VAL A 10 25.36 37.50 -23.69
CA VAL A 10 25.87 37.01 -22.40
C VAL A 10 24.97 37.45 -21.24
N ILE A 11 24.52 38.72 -21.25
CA ILE A 11 23.62 39.23 -20.20
C ILE A 11 22.29 38.47 -20.18
N ILE A 12 21.69 38.22 -21.36
CA ILE A 12 20.44 37.47 -21.45
C ILE A 12 20.61 36.04 -20.92
N SER A 13 21.69 35.35 -21.30
CA SER A 13 21.98 34.00 -20.80
C SER A 13 22.14 33.94 -19.28
N VAL A 14 22.78 34.95 -18.68
CA VAL A 14 22.91 35.05 -17.22
C VAL A 14 21.55 35.28 -16.55
N VAL A 15 20.71 36.15 -17.10
CA VAL A 15 19.36 36.40 -16.57
C VAL A 15 18.52 35.11 -16.59
N VAL A 16 18.53 34.38 -17.72
CA VAL A 16 17.79 33.11 -17.84
C VAL A 16 18.31 32.07 -16.85
N ALA A 17 19.62 31.95 -16.67
CA ALA A 17 20.20 31.02 -15.70
C ALA A 17 19.80 31.35 -14.26
N VAL A 18 19.87 32.63 -13.85
CA VAL A 18 19.49 33.07 -12.49
C VAL A 18 17.99 32.89 -12.26
N SER A 19 17.14 33.23 -13.22
CA SER A 19 15.70 33.02 -13.13
C SER A 19 15.34 31.53 -13.01
N GLY A 20 16.02 30.65 -13.78
CA GLY A 20 15.81 29.21 -13.70
C GLY A 20 16.20 28.64 -12.33
N ILE A 21 17.33 29.09 -11.78
CA ILE A 21 17.78 28.67 -10.44
C ILE A 21 16.82 29.15 -9.36
N ALA A 22 16.39 30.43 -9.42
CA ALA A 22 15.42 30.97 -8.46
C ALA A 22 14.07 30.23 -8.51
N TYR A 23 13.58 29.93 -9.73
CA TYR A 23 12.37 29.13 -9.90
C TYR A 23 12.51 27.72 -9.31
N TYR A 24 13.65 27.06 -9.55
CA TYR A 24 13.92 25.74 -8.99
C TYR A 24 13.89 25.74 -7.46
N PHE A 25 14.55 26.71 -6.82
CA PHE A 25 14.55 26.81 -5.36
C PHE A 25 13.17 27.15 -4.80
N HIS A 26 12.42 28.03 -5.46
CA HIS A 26 11.04 28.32 -5.06
C HIS A 26 10.15 27.07 -5.15
N TYR A 27 10.26 26.31 -6.23
CA TYR A 27 9.52 25.07 -6.39
C TYR A 27 9.87 24.02 -5.31
N GLN A 28 11.15 23.87 -4.97
CA GLN A 28 11.57 23.01 -3.85
C GLN A 28 10.98 23.49 -2.51
N SER A 29 10.98 24.80 -2.26
CA SER A 29 10.40 25.36 -1.03
C SER A 29 8.90 25.10 -0.90
N GLU A 30 8.12 25.18 -1.99
CA GLU A 30 6.70 24.84 -1.95
C GLU A 30 6.47 23.34 -1.65
N LEU A 31 7.34 22.47 -2.14
CA LEU A 31 7.25 21.03 -1.86
C LEU A 31 7.53 20.74 -0.38
N GLU A 32 8.56 21.38 0.18
CA GLU A 32 8.87 21.27 1.61
C GLU A 32 7.75 21.83 2.48
N GLU A 33 7.18 22.99 2.12
CA GLU A 33 6.04 23.58 2.83
C GLU A 33 4.82 22.66 2.83
N LYS A 34 4.45 22.09 1.67
CA LYS A 34 3.34 21.12 1.56
C LYS A 34 3.60 19.85 2.37
N ALA A 35 4.84 19.36 2.40
CA ALA A 35 5.23 18.21 3.20
C ALA A 35 5.13 18.53 4.70
N ALA A 36 5.57 19.73 5.11
CA ALA A 36 5.48 20.19 6.49
C ALA A 36 4.02 20.41 6.93
N GLU A 37 3.17 20.99 6.08
CA GLU A 37 1.74 21.14 6.34
C GLU A 37 1.04 19.79 6.47
N ALA A 38 1.39 18.81 5.62
CA ALA A 38 0.87 17.46 5.72
C ALA A 38 1.30 16.77 7.03
N ALA A 39 2.57 16.92 7.42
CA ALA A 39 3.09 16.37 8.68
C ALA A 39 2.45 17.04 9.92
N ALA A 40 2.25 18.35 9.89
CA ALA A 40 1.57 19.09 10.95
C ALA A 40 0.11 18.64 11.09
N LYS A 41 -0.62 18.53 9.97
CA LYS A 41 -1.98 17.99 9.97
C LYS A 41 -2.03 16.55 10.50
N GLU A 42 -1.06 15.71 10.16
CA GLU A 42 -0.98 14.34 10.68
C GLU A 42 -0.70 14.32 12.19
N ALA A 43 0.13 15.23 12.70
CA ALA A 43 0.42 15.34 14.13
C ALA A 43 -0.78 15.83 14.96
N GLU A 44 -1.68 16.60 14.36
CA GLU A 44 -2.94 17.07 15.00
C GLU A 44 -4.06 16.02 14.97
N MET A 45 -3.93 14.97 14.15
CA MET A 45 -4.93 13.91 14.12
C MET A 45 -4.94 13.14 15.45
N PRO A 46 -6.13 12.73 15.94
CA PRO A 46 -6.21 11.83 17.10
C PRO A 46 -5.39 10.57 16.83
N LYS A 47 -4.88 9.89 17.85
CA LYS A 47 -4.13 8.65 17.59
C LYS A 47 -5.03 7.65 16.86
N PRO A 48 -4.50 6.87 15.90
CA PRO A 48 -5.28 5.83 15.27
C PRO A 48 -5.62 4.76 16.31
N HIS A 49 -6.88 4.35 16.34
CA HIS A 49 -7.38 3.31 17.24
C HIS A 49 -7.91 2.08 16.48
N ASP A 50 -8.24 2.24 15.20
CA ASP A 50 -8.81 1.17 14.40
C ASP A 50 -7.73 0.23 13.87
N TYR A 51 -8.01 -1.07 13.91
CA TYR A 51 -7.23 -2.09 13.24
C TYR A 51 -7.92 -2.49 11.95
N CYS A 52 -7.13 -2.72 10.90
CA CYS A 52 -7.66 -2.83 9.56
C CYS A 52 -6.90 -3.88 8.75
N LEU A 53 -7.65 -4.88 8.29
CA LEU A 53 -7.17 -5.99 7.47
C LEU A 53 -7.73 -5.83 6.07
N ILE A 54 -6.85 -5.64 5.10
CA ILE A 54 -7.19 -5.59 3.68
C ILE A 54 -6.57 -6.80 3.00
N THR A 55 -7.38 -7.59 2.30
CA THR A 55 -6.93 -8.79 1.59
C THR A 55 -7.47 -8.84 0.17
N TYR A 56 -6.78 -9.54 -0.72
CA TYR A 56 -7.29 -9.93 -2.04
C TYR A 56 -6.84 -11.36 -2.37
N LEU A 57 -7.43 -11.96 -3.39
CA LEU A 57 -6.94 -13.19 -3.99
C LEU A 57 -6.04 -12.85 -5.18
N GLU A 58 -4.84 -13.41 -5.23
CA GLU A 58 -3.89 -13.30 -6.34
C GLU A 58 -3.76 -14.63 -7.07
N SER A 59 -3.71 -14.58 -8.39
CA SER A 59 -3.36 -15.72 -9.24
C SER A 59 -2.21 -15.32 -10.14
N SER A 60 -1.17 -16.16 -10.20
CA SER A 60 -0.02 -16.01 -11.12
C SER A 60 -0.09 -16.95 -12.33
N ASP A 61 -1.16 -17.74 -12.45
CA ASP A 61 -1.32 -18.79 -13.47
C ASP A 61 -2.62 -18.61 -14.27
N ASN A 62 -3.02 -17.34 -14.46
CA ASN A 62 -4.20 -16.93 -15.21
C ASN A 62 -5.52 -17.48 -14.63
N GLY A 63 -5.64 -17.45 -13.30
CA GLY A 63 -6.85 -17.76 -12.56
C GLY A 63 -7.05 -19.23 -12.21
N LYS A 64 -6.03 -20.09 -12.38
CA LYS A 64 -6.15 -21.53 -12.05
C LYS A 64 -5.96 -21.78 -10.57
N THR A 65 -4.97 -21.14 -9.95
CA THR A 65 -4.72 -21.17 -8.51
C THR A 65 -4.82 -19.77 -7.93
N TRP A 66 -5.31 -19.69 -6.69
CA TRP A 66 -5.56 -18.43 -6.00
C TRP A 66 -4.91 -18.47 -4.61
N HIS A 67 -4.15 -17.44 -4.30
CA HIS A 67 -3.51 -17.24 -3.01
C HIS A 67 -4.06 -15.98 -2.36
N LYS A 68 -4.36 -16.05 -1.05
CA LYS A 68 -4.79 -14.87 -0.30
C LYS A 68 -3.58 -14.01 0.04
N THR A 69 -3.61 -12.75 -0.36
CA THR A 69 -2.57 -11.76 -0.09
C THR A 69 -3.11 -10.67 0.83
N ASN A 70 -2.30 -10.24 1.79
CA ASN A 70 -2.64 -9.17 2.72
C ASN A 70 -1.97 -7.86 2.29
N VAL A 71 -2.76 -6.80 2.09
CA VAL A 71 -2.25 -5.44 1.86
C VAL A 71 -1.96 -4.74 3.19
N THR A 72 -2.79 -5.00 4.18
CA THR A 72 -2.54 -4.64 5.58
C THR A 72 -2.79 -5.88 6.42
N THR A 73 -2.00 -6.08 7.47
CA THR A 73 -2.12 -7.26 8.34
C THR A 73 -3.12 -7.07 9.48
N GLY A 74 -3.58 -5.83 9.71
CA GLY A 74 -4.43 -5.51 10.86
C GLY A 74 -3.73 -5.60 12.22
N LYS A 75 -2.39 -5.72 12.27
CA LYS A 75 -1.63 -5.81 13.53
C LYS A 75 -1.31 -4.46 14.16
N LYS A 76 -1.26 -3.40 13.36
CA LYS A 76 -0.97 -2.03 13.80
C LYS A 76 -2.20 -1.16 13.63
N PRO A 77 -2.51 -0.28 14.61
CA PRO A 77 -3.60 0.64 14.46
C PRO A 77 -3.31 1.65 13.34
N MET A 78 -4.33 2.02 12.59
CA MET A 78 -4.25 3.01 11.53
C MET A 78 -5.57 3.76 11.36
N PHE A 79 -5.53 4.92 10.72
CA PHE A 79 -6.74 5.70 10.47
C PHE A 79 -7.67 5.02 9.48
N LYS A 80 -8.99 5.03 9.74
CA LYS A 80 -10.00 4.55 8.76
C LYS A 80 -9.82 5.17 7.39
N ALA A 81 -9.51 6.46 7.32
CA ALA A 81 -9.27 7.15 6.05
C ALA A 81 -8.08 6.56 5.28
N GLN A 82 -6.99 6.19 5.97
CA GLN A 82 -5.84 5.53 5.35
C GLN A 82 -6.19 4.13 4.84
N CYS A 83 -7.04 3.39 5.57
CA CYS A 83 -7.58 2.10 5.11
C CYS A 83 -8.41 2.24 3.84
N TRP A 84 -9.37 3.16 3.85
CA TRP A 84 -10.20 3.43 2.69
C TRP A 84 -9.35 3.86 1.49
N LYS A 85 -8.35 4.71 1.69
CA LYS A 85 -7.41 5.11 0.63
C LYS A 85 -6.72 3.89 0.01
N LYS A 86 -6.14 3.00 0.82
CA LYS A 86 -5.49 1.76 0.34
C LYS A 86 -6.48 0.83 -0.36
N TYR A 87 -7.68 0.68 0.17
CA TYR A 87 -8.70 -0.18 -0.42
C TYR A 87 -9.18 0.34 -1.77
N ILE A 88 -9.47 1.64 -1.87
CA ILE A 88 -9.88 2.29 -3.13
C ILE A 88 -8.78 2.18 -4.20
N GLN A 89 -7.50 2.33 -3.82
CA GLN A 89 -6.38 2.13 -4.75
C GLN A 89 -6.34 0.73 -5.36
N ILE A 90 -6.76 -0.30 -4.61
CA ILE A 90 -6.88 -1.67 -5.15
C ILE A 90 -8.06 -1.74 -6.13
N LEU A 91 -9.20 -1.13 -5.75
CA LEU A 91 -10.42 -1.13 -6.56
C LEU A 91 -10.28 -0.34 -7.86
N ASP A 92 -9.41 0.67 -7.91
CA ASP A 92 -9.22 1.55 -9.07
C ASP A 92 -8.86 0.79 -10.36
N GLY A 93 -8.17 -0.34 -10.24
CA GLY A 93 -7.87 -1.18 -11.40
C GLY A 93 -8.97 -2.18 -11.78
N PHE A 94 -10.04 -2.32 -11.00
CA PHE A 94 -11.15 -3.21 -11.34
C PHE A 94 -12.11 -2.52 -12.31
N SER A 95 -12.35 -3.13 -13.47
CA SER A 95 -13.38 -2.66 -14.39
C SER A 95 -14.78 -2.89 -13.81
N ALA A 96 -15.77 -2.05 -14.15
CA ALA A 96 -17.16 -2.27 -13.72
C ALA A 96 -17.83 -3.51 -14.39
N SER A 97 -17.11 -4.24 -15.25
CA SER A 97 -17.57 -5.45 -15.94
C SER A 97 -16.94 -6.71 -15.36
N ILE A 98 -17.70 -7.81 -15.42
CA ILE A 98 -17.19 -9.17 -15.16
C ILE A 98 -16.48 -9.70 -16.41
N ASP A 99 -15.46 -10.52 -16.21
CA ASP A 99 -14.73 -11.16 -17.30
C ASP A 99 -15.58 -12.25 -17.99
N LYS A 100 -15.01 -12.88 -19.03
CA LYS A 100 -15.64 -13.98 -19.79
C LYS A 100 -16.00 -15.21 -18.94
N ASN A 101 -15.43 -15.33 -17.74
CA ASN A 101 -15.69 -16.41 -16.79
C ASN A 101 -16.66 -15.97 -15.68
N GLY A 102 -17.25 -14.77 -15.79
CA GLY A 102 -18.14 -14.18 -14.80
C GLY A 102 -17.43 -13.67 -13.54
N GLN A 103 -16.10 -13.51 -13.57
CA GLN A 103 -15.32 -13.08 -12.43
C GLN A 103 -15.04 -11.58 -12.51
N TRP A 104 -15.21 -10.90 -11.38
CA TRP A 104 -14.80 -9.51 -11.23
C TRP A 104 -13.33 -9.48 -10.81
N CYS A 105 -12.45 -9.22 -11.77
CA CYS A 105 -11.01 -9.30 -11.60
C CYS A 105 -10.29 -8.08 -12.18
N ASN A 106 -9.10 -7.80 -11.66
CA ASN A 106 -8.18 -6.80 -12.17
C ASN A 106 -6.87 -7.50 -12.59
N LYS A 107 -6.35 -7.14 -13.77
CA LYS A 107 -5.07 -7.62 -14.28
C LYS A 107 -4.00 -6.58 -13.98
N ILE A 108 -3.06 -6.93 -13.11
CA ILE A 108 -1.97 -6.03 -12.71
C ILE A 108 -0.80 -6.14 -13.71
N ASP A 109 -0.56 -7.35 -14.23
CA ASP A 109 0.40 -7.64 -15.29
C ASP A 109 -0.07 -8.85 -16.13
N ASP A 110 0.71 -9.25 -17.15
CA ASP A 110 0.33 -10.33 -18.08
C ASP A 110 0.06 -11.68 -17.40
N ASN A 111 0.61 -11.93 -16.20
CA ASN A 111 0.47 -13.19 -15.48
C ASN A 111 -0.25 -13.05 -14.13
N LYS A 112 -0.43 -11.84 -13.61
CA LYS A 112 -1.04 -11.60 -12.30
C LYS A 112 -2.43 -11.01 -12.40
N ILE A 113 -3.37 -11.78 -11.84
CA ILE A 113 -4.77 -11.39 -11.71
C ILE A 113 -5.10 -11.29 -10.23
N ILE A 114 -5.79 -10.24 -9.84
CA ILE A 114 -6.37 -10.12 -8.51
C ILE A 114 -7.88 -10.15 -8.56
N ALA A 115 -8.49 -10.72 -7.53
CA ALA A 115 -9.93 -10.83 -7.38
C ALA A 115 -10.34 -10.71 -5.91
N HIS A 116 -11.63 -10.47 -5.68
CA HIS A 116 -12.26 -10.45 -4.36
C HIS A 116 -11.48 -9.63 -3.31
N PRO A 117 -11.16 -8.35 -3.58
CA PRO A 117 -10.63 -7.47 -2.56
C PRO A 117 -11.65 -7.35 -1.42
N ALA A 118 -11.18 -7.41 -0.19
CA ALA A 118 -12.00 -7.32 1.02
C ALA A 118 -11.27 -6.47 2.07
N MET A 119 -12.05 -5.74 2.85
CA MET A 119 -11.56 -4.92 3.95
C MET A 119 -12.38 -5.16 5.20
N TYR A 120 -11.70 -5.31 6.33
CA TYR A 120 -12.29 -5.54 7.65
C TYR A 120 -11.72 -4.55 8.66
N PHE A 121 -12.57 -4.12 9.60
CA PHE A 121 -12.18 -3.30 10.74
C PHE A 121 -12.37 -4.07 12.04
N SER A 122 -11.56 -3.74 13.04
CA SER A 122 -11.61 -4.29 14.39
C SER A 122 -11.12 -3.25 15.40
N ASP A 123 -11.63 -3.33 16.62
CA ASP A 123 -11.15 -2.54 17.76
C ASP A 123 -9.85 -3.15 18.37
N GLN A 124 -9.50 -4.38 17.97
CA GLN A 124 -8.31 -5.11 18.42
C GLN A 124 -7.45 -5.59 17.23
N PRO A 125 -6.14 -5.82 17.43
CA PRO A 125 -5.27 -6.38 16.40
C PRO A 125 -5.81 -7.70 15.83
N PHE A 126 -5.68 -7.88 14.52
CA PHE A 126 -6.02 -9.15 13.89
C PHE A 126 -4.95 -10.20 14.18
N GLU A 127 -5.37 -11.38 14.66
CA GLU A 127 -4.45 -12.50 14.88
C GLU A 127 -3.96 -13.08 13.55
N SER A 128 -2.66 -13.40 13.46
CA SER A 128 -2.16 -14.18 12.33
C SER A 128 -2.65 -15.62 12.44
N LYS A 129 -2.98 -16.24 11.31
CA LYS A 129 -3.26 -17.69 11.26
C LYS A 129 -2.10 -18.54 11.81
N ASP A 130 -0.87 -18.03 11.81
CA ASP A 130 0.31 -18.68 12.39
C ASP A 130 0.31 -18.69 13.94
N GLU A 131 -0.50 -17.85 14.58
CA GLU A 131 -0.62 -17.73 16.04
C GLU A 131 -1.76 -18.60 16.61
N LEU A 132 -2.70 -19.00 15.75
CA LEU A 132 -3.85 -19.85 16.05
C LEU A 132 -3.59 -21.34 15.86
N ALA A 133 -2.36 -21.75 15.51
CA ALA A 133 -2.00 -23.15 15.62
C ALA A 133 -2.02 -23.52 17.11
N PRO A 134 -2.90 -24.43 17.57
CA PRO A 134 -2.88 -24.86 18.95
C PRO A 134 -1.47 -25.37 19.25
N LYS A 135 -0.80 -24.78 20.24
CA LYS A 135 0.32 -25.46 20.90
C LYS A 135 -0.29 -26.75 21.43
N VAL A 136 -0.03 -27.84 20.72
CA VAL A 136 -0.36 -29.18 21.20
C VAL A 136 0.59 -29.45 22.36
N ASP A 137 0.23 -28.96 23.55
CA ASP A 137 0.76 -29.49 24.79
C ASP A 137 0.28 -30.94 24.82
N THR A 138 1.16 -31.86 24.41
CA THR A 138 0.89 -33.29 24.51
C THR A 138 1.27 -33.69 25.94
N PRO A 139 0.33 -34.06 26.83
CA PRO A 139 0.69 -34.86 27.98
C PRO A 139 0.98 -36.26 27.45
N ASN A 140 2.20 -36.76 27.68
CA ASN A 140 2.54 -38.16 27.46
C ASN A 140 1.68 -39.03 28.40
N GLU A 141 0.49 -39.42 27.96
CA GLU A 141 -0.24 -40.52 28.55
C GLU A 141 0.32 -41.81 27.92
N ALA A 142 1.30 -42.39 28.61
CA ALA A 142 1.82 -43.72 28.30
C ALA A 142 0.69 -44.74 28.50
N LEU A 143 0.10 -45.18 27.39
CA LEU A 143 -0.88 -46.23 27.34
C LEU A 143 -0.42 -47.26 26.31
N GLN A 144 0.32 -48.26 26.78
CA GLN A 144 0.52 -49.61 26.23
C GLN A 144 1.40 -50.38 27.24
N ASP A 145 1.15 -51.62 27.63
CA ASP A 145 0.23 -52.62 27.12
C ASP A 145 0.04 -53.67 28.23
N ASN A 146 -1.18 -54.16 28.39
CA ASN A 146 -1.53 -55.21 29.33
C ASN A 146 -2.46 -56.16 28.59
N LYS A 147 -1.90 -57.16 27.89
CA LYS A 147 -2.52 -58.48 27.67
C LYS A 147 -1.61 -59.49 26.97
N ALA A 148 -1.21 -60.49 27.76
CA ALA A 148 -1.20 -61.94 27.50
C ALA A 148 -1.17 -62.46 26.04
N ASN A 149 -0.12 -63.21 25.73
CA ASN A 149 -0.18 -64.66 25.47
C ASN A 149 1.17 -65.32 25.79
#